data_AF-A0A957CDZ8-F1
#
_entry.id   AF-A0A957CDZ8-F1
#
_cell.length_a   1.000
_cell.length_b   1.000
_cell.length_c   1.000
_cell.angle_alpha   90.00
_cell.angle_beta   90.00
_cell.angle_gamma   90.00
#
_symmetry.space_group_name_H-M   'P 1'
#
loop_
_entity.id
_entity.type
_entity.pdbx_description
1 polymer ?
#
loop_
_entity_poly.entity_id
_entity_poly.type
_entity_poly.pdbx_seq_one_letter_code
_entity_poly.pdbx_strand_id
1 'polypeptide(L)'
;QWQDLGEAVATAVAGPLADHVFEPAMRPDGVLAPFFGWLVGTGTGSGMALMFVVTGLFGVAVGLGGYLFPAIRNAEALLPDHEAGVISVDSIMN
;
A
#
# COMPACT_ATOMS: atom_id res chain seq x y z
N GLN A 1 20.39 -2.75 2.60
CA GLN A 1 21.04 -2.63 3.93
C GLN A 1 20.20 -1.86 4.94
N TRP A 2 19.93 -0.55 4.76
CA TRP A 2 19.10 0.20 5.75
C TRP A 2 17.59 -0.06 5.62
N GLN A 3 17.13 -0.54 4.46
CA GLN A 3 15.71 -0.86 4.21
C GLN A 3 15.28 -2.19 4.86
N ASP A 4 16.21 -3.14 5.00
CA ASP A 4 15.92 -4.52 5.47
C ASP A 4 15.59 -4.56 6.98
N LEU A 5 16.18 -3.64 7.76
CA LEU A 5 15.93 -3.53 9.19
C LEU A 5 14.53 -2.97 9.50
N GLY A 6 14.02 -2.11 8.61
CA GLY A 6 12.70 -1.51 8.76
C GLY A 6 11.57 -2.55 8.64
N GLU A 7 11.68 -3.45 7.66
CA GLU A 7 10.68 -4.50 7.44
C GLU A 7 10.63 -5.51 8.61
N ALA A 8 11.79 -5.87 9.17
CA ALA A 8 11.86 -6.78 10.31
C ALA A 8 11.17 -6.19 11.55
N VAL A 9 11.44 -4.92 11.84
CA VAL A 9 10.82 -4.21 12.98
C VAL A 9 9.32 -4.02 12.74
N ALA A 10 8.91 -3.64 11.53
CA ALA A 10 7.50 -3.49 11.18
C ALA A 10 6.73 -4.81 11.37
N THR A 11 7.27 -5.92 10.88
CA THR A 11 6.63 -7.25 10.99
C THR A 11 6.58 -7.73 12.45
N ALA A 12 7.65 -7.47 13.21
CA ALA A 12 7.71 -7.80 14.64
C ALA A 12 6.65 -7.05 15.47
N VAL A 13 6.32 -5.81 15.09
CA VAL A 13 5.29 -5.00 15.76
C VAL A 13 3.89 -5.30 15.21
N ALA A 14 3.76 -5.62 13.93
CA ALA A 14 2.47 -5.84 13.28
C ALA A 14 1.67 -7.00 13.89
N GLY A 15 2.33 -8.12 14.23
CA GLY A 15 1.68 -9.27 14.86
C GLY A 15 0.99 -8.92 16.18
N PRO A 16 1.74 -8.42 17.19
CA PRO A 16 1.14 -7.98 18.46
C PRO A 16 0.10 -6.88 18.29
N LEU A 17 0.27 -5.96 17.35
CA LEU A 17 -0.68 -4.88 17.10
C LEU A 17 -2.00 -5.42 16.52
N ALA A 18 -1.94 -6.40 15.62
CA ALA A 18 -3.12 -7.06 15.09
C ALA A 18 -3.91 -7.76 16.21
N ASP A 19 -3.22 -8.53 17.05
CA ASP A 19 -3.85 -9.36 18.06
C ASP A 19 -4.27 -8.56 19.32
N HIS A 20 -3.55 -7.50 19.69
CA HIS A 20 -3.83 -6.72 20.90
C HIS A 20 -4.54 -5.38 20.67
N VAL A 21 -4.65 -4.89 19.44
CA VAL A 21 -5.37 -3.64 19.15
C VAL A 21 -6.60 -3.92 18.29
N PHE A 22 -6.43 -4.63 17.17
CA PHE A 22 -7.53 -4.86 16.24
C PHE A 22 -8.49 -5.95 16.72
N GLU A 23 -7.98 -7.05 17.27
CA GLU A 23 -8.84 -8.11 17.80
C GLU A 23 -9.73 -7.64 18.98
N PRO A 24 -9.22 -6.95 20.03
CA PRO A 24 -10.09 -6.41 21.07
C PRO A 24 -11.04 -5.30 20.59
N ALA A 25 -10.64 -4.50 19.59
CA ALA A 25 -11.53 -3.50 19.02
C ALA A 25 -12.69 -4.10 18.19
N MET A 26 -12.57 -5.36 17.76
CA MET A 26 -13.62 -6.13 17.05
C MET A 26 -14.37 -7.15 17.89
N ARG A 27 -13.99 -7.34 19.16
CA ARG A 27 -14.79 -8.11 20.11
C ARG A 27 -16.18 -7.48 20.24
N PRO A 28 -17.21 -8.23 20.70
CA PRO A 28 -18.58 -7.74 20.81
C PRO A 28 -18.76 -6.41 21.59
N ASP A 29 -17.85 -6.09 22.52
CA ASP A 29 -17.81 -4.83 23.29
C ASP A 29 -16.85 -3.76 22.71
N GLY A 30 -16.22 -4.03 21.57
CA GLY A 30 -15.23 -3.17 20.93
C GLY A 30 -15.86 -2.04 20.10
N VAL A 31 -15.18 -0.89 20.02
CA VAL A 31 -15.70 0.32 19.35
C VAL A 31 -15.89 0.14 17.84
N LEU A 32 -15.18 -0.81 17.21
CA LEU A 32 -15.25 -1.08 15.76
C LEU A 32 -16.26 -2.18 15.41
N ALA A 33 -16.67 -2.99 16.38
CA ALA A 33 -17.63 -4.08 16.17
C ALA A 33 -19.01 -3.62 15.66
N PRO A 34 -19.60 -2.48 16.07
CA PRO A 34 -20.87 -2.01 15.52
C PRO A 34 -20.79 -1.53 14.06
N PHE A 35 -19.62 -1.01 13.64
CA PHE A 35 -19.42 -0.44 12.31
C PHE A 35 -18.97 -1.48 11.28
N PHE A 36 -18.08 -2.39 11.68
CA PHE A 36 -17.45 -3.37 10.79
C PHE A 36 -17.83 -4.82 11.11
N GLY A 37 -18.53 -5.06 12.23
CA GLY A 37 -18.98 -6.40 12.60
C GLY A 37 -20.01 -7.00 11.63
N TRP A 38 -20.78 -6.18 10.90
CA TRP A 38 -21.61 -6.71 9.80
C TRP A 38 -20.74 -7.24 8.66
N LEU A 39 -19.64 -6.55 8.36
CA LEU A 39 -18.84 -6.80 7.15
C LEU A 39 -17.85 -7.95 7.34
N VAL A 40 -17.25 -8.04 8.53
CA VAL A 40 -16.16 -8.97 8.83
C VAL A 40 -16.52 -9.96 9.96
N GLY A 41 -17.57 -9.67 10.74
CA GLY A 41 -17.95 -10.44 11.93
C GLY A 41 -17.28 -9.93 13.21
N THR A 42 -17.59 -10.54 14.35
CA THR A 42 -17.03 -10.19 15.69
C THR A 42 -16.36 -11.38 16.38
N GLY A 43 -16.07 -12.44 15.62
CA GLY A 43 -15.43 -13.67 16.09
C GLY A 43 -13.90 -13.65 16.03
N THR A 44 -13.27 -14.76 16.45
CA THR A 44 -11.82 -14.97 16.39
C THR A 44 -11.28 -14.75 14.97
N GLY A 45 -10.23 -13.95 14.82
CA GLY A 45 -9.65 -13.63 13.51
C GLY A 45 -10.33 -12.49 12.74
N SER A 46 -11.36 -11.86 13.30
CA SER A 46 -12.00 -10.69 12.67
C SER A 46 -11.02 -9.51 12.52
N GLY A 47 -10.12 -9.32 13.48
CA GLY A 47 -9.07 -8.28 13.44
C GLY A 47 -8.18 -8.36 12.19
N MET A 48 -7.75 -9.56 11.79
CA MET A 48 -6.96 -9.76 10.57
C MET A 48 -7.79 -9.47 9.31
N ALA A 49 -9.06 -9.89 9.28
CA ALA A 49 -9.91 -9.64 8.13
C ALA A 49 -10.23 -8.14 7.96
N LEU A 50 -10.35 -7.36 9.05
CA LEU A 50 -10.44 -5.90 8.96
C LEU A 50 -9.19 -5.29 8.36
N MET A 51 -7.99 -5.75 8.75
CA MET A 51 -6.74 -5.27 8.18
C MET A 51 -6.71 -5.46 6.66
N PHE A 52 -7.17 -6.61 6.14
CA PHE A 52 -7.27 -6.83 4.69
C PHE A 52 -8.26 -5.89 4.01
N VAL A 53 -9.45 -5.70 4.60
CA VAL A 53 -10.45 -4.77 4.05
C VAL A 53 -9.92 -3.35 3.98
N VAL A 54 -9.30 -2.87 5.07
CA VAL A 54 -8.73 -1.52 5.14
C VAL A 54 -7.57 -1.38 4.15
N THR A 55 -6.68 -2.36 4.07
CA THR A 55 -5.55 -2.35 3.12
C THR A 55 -6.04 -2.33 1.67
N GLY A 56 -7.05 -3.13 1.35
CA GLY A 56 -7.69 -3.13 0.04
C GLY A 56 -8.33 -1.78 -0.30
N LEU A 57 -9.03 -1.16 0.66
CA LEU A 57 -9.63 0.16 0.48
C LEU A 57 -8.57 1.24 0.24
N PHE A 58 -7.46 1.20 0.98
CA PHE A 58 -6.31 2.08 0.73
C PHE A 58 -5.71 1.85 -0.65
N GLY A 59 -5.55 0.60 -1.08
CA GLY A 59 -5.07 0.28 -2.43
C GLY A 59 -5.96 0.85 -3.53
N VAL A 60 -7.28 0.73 -3.37
CA VAL A 60 -8.26 1.34 -4.28
C VAL A 60 -8.17 2.86 -4.25
N ALA A 61 -8.08 3.47 -3.06
CA ALA A 61 -7.97 4.91 -2.91
C ALA A 61 -6.66 5.47 -3.51
N VAL A 62 -5.54 4.76 -3.35
CA VAL A 62 -4.25 5.11 -3.96
C VAL A 62 -4.32 4.93 -5.48
N GLY A 63 -4.92 3.86 -5.98
CA GLY A 63 -5.11 3.64 -7.42
C GLY A 63 -5.99 4.73 -8.06
N LEU A 64 -7.14 5.04 -7.45
CA LEU A 64 -7.99 6.16 -7.87
C LEU A 64 -7.24 7.49 -7.74
N GLY A 65 -6.54 7.71 -6.63
CA GLY A 65 -5.75 8.91 -6.40
C GLY A 65 -4.70 9.12 -7.48
N GLY A 66 -3.94 8.08 -7.83
CA GLY A 66 -2.97 8.12 -8.92
C GLY A 66 -3.62 8.37 -10.27
N TYR A 67 -4.83 7.86 -10.51
CA TYR A 67 -5.60 8.17 -11.72
C TYR A 67 -6.08 9.63 -11.76
N LEU A 68 -6.39 10.22 -10.61
CA LEU A 68 -6.80 11.62 -10.49
C LEU A 68 -5.61 12.60 -10.48
N PHE A 69 -4.42 12.16 -10.06
CA PHE A 69 -3.22 13.01 -10.01
C PHE A 69 -2.63 13.20 -11.42
N PRO A 70 -2.64 14.44 -11.96
CA PRO A 70 -2.09 14.72 -13.30
C PRO A 70 -0.59 14.40 -13.40
N ALA A 71 0.13 14.40 -12.28
CA ALA A 71 1.55 14.07 -12.21
C ALA A 71 1.84 12.60 -12.58
N ILE A 72 0.92 11.67 -12.27
CA ILE A 72 1.05 10.25 -12.66
C ILE A 72 0.51 10.04 -14.07
N ARG A 73 -0.61 10.69 -14.43
CA ARG A 73 -1.12 10.68 -15.81
C ARG A 73 -0.12 11.22 -16.83
N ASN A 74 0.61 12.29 -16.49
CA ASN A 74 1.61 12.92 -17.33
C ASN A 74 3.02 12.40 -17.06
N ALA A 75 3.19 11.32 -16.28
CA ALA A 75 4.52 10.73 -16.07
C ALA A 75 5.14 10.30 -17.42
N GLU A 76 4.33 9.82 -18.36
CA GLU A 76 4.74 9.53 -19.76
C GLU A 76 5.15 10.80 -20.54
N ALA A 77 4.62 11.97 -20.18
CA ALA A 77 5.00 13.25 -20.80
C ALA A 77 6.22 13.91 -20.14
N LEU A 78 6.51 13.58 -18.88
CA LEU A 78 7.62 14.14 -18.10
C LEU A 78 8.94 13.37 -18.29
N LEU A 79 8.88 12.09 -18.67
CA LEU A 79 10.06 11.26 -18.99
C LEU A 79 9.95 10.72 -20.42
N PRO A 80 10.38 11.49 -21.44
CA PRO A 80 10.54 10.99 -22.79
C PRO A 80 11.68 9.95 -22.80
N ASP A 81 11.36 8.68 -23.04
CA ASP A 81 12.32 7.56 -23.08
C ASP A 81 13.21 7.55 -24.34
N HIS A 82 12.97 8.47 -25.28
CA HIS A 82 13.85 8.69 -26.42
C HIS A 82 15.10 9.50 -26.02
N GLU A 83 16.05 8.89 -25.31
CA GLU A 83 17.42 9.20 -25.68
C GLU A 83 17.56 8.73 -27.13
N ALA A 84 17.56 9.70 -28.04
CA ALA A 84 18.19 9.54 -29.33
C ALA A 84 19.64 9.15 -29.04
N GLY A 85 19.87 7.85 -28.85
CA GLY A 85 21.14 7.18 -29.04
C GLY A 85 21.53 7.29 -30.52
N VAL A 86 21.60 8.52 -31.01
CA VAL A 86 22.46 8.93 -32.10
C VAL A 86 23.84 8.86 -31.47
N ILE A 87 24.37 7.64 -31.37
CA ILE A 87 25.77 7.45 -31.67
C ILE A 87 25.87 7.89 -33.13
N SER A 88 26.03 9.20 -33.34
CA SER A 88 26.27 9.76 -34.66
C SER A 88 27.50 9.02 -35.15
N VAL A 89 27.31 8.26 -36.23
CA VAL A 89 28.38 7.53 -36.93
C VAL A 89 29.52 8.50 -37.30
N ASP A 90 29.26 9.81 -37.31
CA ASP A 90 30.24 10.88 -37.49
C ASP A 90 31.31 10.92 -36.38
N SER A 91 31.00 10.50 -35.14
CA SER A 91 32.00 10.41 -34.06
C SER A 91 32.92 9.19 -34.18
N ILE A 92 32.58 8.20 -35.01
CA ILE A 92 33.41 7.02 -35.27
C ILE A 92 34.25 7.22 -36.54
N MET A 93 33.90 8.21 -37.37
CA MET A 93 34.54 8.50 -38.66
C MET A 93 35.53 9.67 -38.64
N ASN A 94 35.76 10.34 -37.50
CA ASN A 94 36.78 11.38 -37.32
C ASN A 94 37.78 11.01 -36.23
#